data_AF-W1Q7D7-F1
#
_entry.id   AF-W1Q7D7-F1
#
_cell.length_a   1.000
_cell.length_b   1.000
_cell.length_c   1.000
_cell.angle_alpha   90.00
_cell.angle_beta   90.00
_cell.angle_gamma   90.00
#
_symmetry.space_group_name_H-M   'P 1'
#
loop_
_entity.id
_entity.type
_entity.pdbx_description
1 polymer ?
#
loop_
_entity_poly.entity_id
_entity_poly.type
_entity_poly.pdbx_seq_one_letter_code
_entity_poly.pdbx_strand_id
1 'polypeptide(L)'
;MSFDKPVGLSMLLAATLIFVYYTVWTFVLPFLEPDNFLQNLFLPREYAIKIPVLLLCIGVTFVGAFIGSVLIRSSKKGKKA
;
A
#
# COMPACT_ATOMS: atom_id res chain seq x y z
N MET A 1 -3.76 18.74 -26.07
CA MET A 1 -4.74 17.94 -25.29
C MET A 1 -4.09 17.66 -23.95
N SER A 2 -4.67 18.14 -22.84
CA SER A 2 -4.10 17.89 -21.51
C SER A 2 -4.34 16.42 -21.13
N PHE A 3 -3.25 15.71 -20.82
CA PHE A 3 -3.27 14.28 -20.44
C PHE A 3 -3.81 14.05 -19.02
N ASP A 4 -4.12 15.11 -18.28
CA ASP A 4 -4.51 15.05 -16.87
C ASP A 4 -5.82 14.29 -16.67
N LYS A 5 -6.79 14.49 -17.57
CA LYS A 5 -8.11 13.82 -17.51
C LYS A 5 -8.06 12.30 -17.71
N PRO A 6 -7.46 11.76 -18.80
CA PRO A 6 -7.38 10.32 -18.98
C PRO A 6 -6.52 9.62 -17.91
N VAL A 7 -5.46 10.28 -17.43
CA VAL A 7 -4.64 9.75 -16.34
C VAL A 7 -5.41 9.72 -15.02
N GLY A 8 -6.14 10.79 -14.69
CA GLY A 8 -7.00 10.81 -13.51
C GLY A 8 -8.07 9.71 -13.55
N LEU A 9 -8.70 9.49 -14.72
CA LEU A 9 -9.67 8.42 -14.90
C LEU A 9 -9.04 7.03 -14.73
N SER A 10 -7.86 6.80 -15.29
CA SER A 10 -7.18 5.50 -15.16
C SER A 10 -6.76 5.22 -13.72
N MET A 11 -6.27 6.23 -13.00
CA MET A 11 -5.95 6.13 -11.57
C MET A 11 -7.19 5.85 -10.73
N LEU A 12 -8.31 6.50 -11.02
CA LEU A 12 -9.57 6.27 -10.31
C LEU A 12 -10.12 4.85 -10.54
N LEU A 13 -10.09 4.37 -11.78
CA LEU A 13 -10.51 3.00 -12.12
C LEU A 13 -9.61 1.97 -11.44
N ALA A 14 -8.29 2.16 -11.50
CA ALA A 14 -7.34 1.28 -10.82
C ALA A 14 -7.58 1.24 -9.31
N ALA A 15 -7.73 2.40 -8.67
CA ALA A 15 -8.02 2.50 -7.25
C ALA A 15 -9.34 1.80 -6.88
N THR A 16 -10.38 2.01 -7.68
CA THR A 16 -11.70 1.38 -7.46
C THR A 16 -11.61 -0.15 -7.58
N LEU A 17 -10.92 -0.67 -8.59
CA LEU A 17 -10.74 -2.12 -8.75
C LEU A 17 -9.96 -2.74 -7.60
N ILE A 18 -8.85 -2.10 -7.18
CA ILE A 18 -8.04 -2.56 -6.04
C ILE A 18 -8.87 -2.53 -4.76
N PHE A 19 -9.67 -1.48 -4.54
CA PHE A 19 -10.53 -1.35 -3.39
C PHE A 19 -11.59 -2.45 -3.33
N VAL A 20 -12.28 -2.72 -4.46
CA VAL A 20 -13.28 -3.79 -4.53
C VAL A 20 -12.61 -5.15 -4.29
N TYR A 21 -11.46 -5.42 -4.92
CA TYR A 21 -10.71 -6.65 -4.72
C TYR A 21 -10.36 -6.88 -3.24
N TYR A 22 -9.79 -5.87 -2.57
CA TYR A 22 -9.43 -5.97 -1.16
C TYR A 22 -10.65 -6.05 -0.23
N THR A 23 -11.73 -5.36 -0.57
CA THR A 23 -12.98 -5.39 0.21
C THR A 23 -13.58 -6.79 0.18
N VAL A 24 -13.70 -7.39 -1.01
CA VAL A 24 -14.18 -8.77 -1.17
C VAL A 24 -13.25 -9.74 -0.44
N TRP A 25 -11.95 -9.60 -0.64
CA TRP A 25 -10.95 -10.47 -0.02
C TRP A 25 -11.00 -10.43 1.51
N THR A 26 -11.16 -9.24 2.10
CA THR A 26 -11.07 -9.05 3.56
C THR A 26 -12.41 -9.30 4.25
N PHE A 27 -13.51 -8.82 3.67
CA PHE A 27 -14.82 -8.80 4.33
C PHE A 27 -15.79 -9.85 3.81
N VAL A 28 -15.67 -10.32 2.57
CA VAL A 28 -16.64 -11.28 2.01
C VAL A 28 -16.13 -12.71 2.08
N LEU A 29 -14.87 -12.92 1.68
CA LEU A 29 -14.24 -14.23 1.63
C LEU A 29 -14.28 -15.06 2.94
N PRO A 30 -14.15 -14.50 4.16
CA PRO A 30 -14.23 -15.30 5.39
C PRO A 30 -15.60 -15.93 5.65
N PHE A 31 -16.66 -15.49 4.96
CA PHE A 31 -18.00 -16.04 5.11
C PHE A 31 -18.35 -17.10 4.05
N LEU A 32 -17.45 -17.33 3.08
CA LEU A 32 -17.64 -18.33 2.03
C LEU A 32 -17.07 -19.69 2.45
N GLU A 33 -17.72 -20.77 2.02
CA GLU A 33 -17.22 -22.12 2.26
C GLU A 33 -15.85 -22.32 1.58
N PRO A 34 -14.94 -23.10 2.17
CA PRO A 34 -13.59 -23.31 1.65
C PRO A 34 -13.53 -23.90 0.23
N ASP A 35 -14.52 -24.69 -0.17
CA ASP A 35 -14.55 -25.37 -1.48
C ASP A 35 -15.10 -24.49 -2.63
N ASN A 36 -15.43 -23.22 -2.34
CA ASN A 36 -15.92 -22.30 -3.36
C ASN A 36 -14.79 -21.91 -4.33
N PHE A 37 -15.10 -21.91 -5.64
CA PHE A 37 -14.16 -21.47 -6.69
C PHE A 37 -13.55 -20.09 -6.44
N LEU A 38 -14.31 -19.19 -5.81
CA LEU A 38 -13.85 -17.85 -5.46
C LEU A 38 -12.63 -17.87 -4.53
N GLN A 39 -12.48 -18.86 -3.63
CA GLN A 39 -11.33 -18.98 -2.74
C GLN A 39 -10.01 -19.11 -3.51
N ASN A 40 -10.03 -19.72 -4.70
CA ASN A 40 -8.84 -19.88 -5.54
C ASN A 40 -8.40 -18.60 -6.25
N LEU A 41 -9.26 -17.57 -6.30
CA LEU A 41 -8.94 -16.27 -6.91
C LEU A 41 -8.20 -15.33 -5.93
N PHE A 42 -8.16 -15.68 -4.65
CA PHE A 42 -7.55 -14.89 -3.59
C PHE A 42 -6.41 -15.65 -2.92
N LEU A 43 -5.42 -14.92 -2.42
CA LEU A 43 -4.40 -15.52 -1.58
C LEU A 43 -4.99 -15.91 -0.21
N PRO A 44 -4.29 -16.76 0.57
CA PRO A 44 -4.68 -17.06 1.93
C PRO A 44 -4.91 -15.77 2.74
N ARG A 45 -5.96 -15.78 3.56
CA ARG A 45 -6.48 -14.63 4.33
C ARG A 45 -5.43 -13.85 5.13
N GLU A 46 -4.39 -14.52 5.60
CA GLU A 46 -3.28 -13.90 6.32
C GLU A 46 -2.54 -12.83 5.50
N TYR A 47 -2.51 -12.97 4.17
CA TYR A 47 -1.87 -11.99 3.29
C TYR A 47 -2.65 -10.69 3.18
N ALA A 48 -3.99 -10.73 3.35
CA ALA A 48 -4.81 -9.52 3.38
C ALA A 48 -4.38 -8.57 4.52
N ILE A 49 -3.83 -9.11 5.62
CA ILE A 49 -3.29 -8.32 6.74
C ILE A 49 -1.80 -8.04 6.55
N LYS A 50 -1.01 -9.05 6.13
CA LYS A 50 0.45 -8.91 5.98
C LYS A 50 0.84 -7.81 4.97
N ILE A 51 0.10 -7.67 3.86
CA ILE A 51 0.44 -6.70 2.81
C ILE A 51 0.32 -5.24 3.32
N PRO A 52 -0.82 -4.79 3.89
CA PRO A 52 -0.91 -3.46 4.49
C PRO A 52 0.13 -3.19 5.57
N VAL A 53 0.40 -4.17 6.43
CA VAL A 53 1.40 -4.05 7.50
C VAL A 53 2.80 -3.84 6.90
N LEU A 54 3.19 -4.65 5.91
CA LEU A 54 4.48 -4.52 5.24
C LEU A 54 4.61 -3.15 4.56
N LEU A 55 3.55 -2.67 3.89
CA LEU A 55 3.55 -1.37 3.22
C LEU A 55 3.72 -0.22 4.23
N LEU A 56 3.06 -0.31 5.39
CA LEU A 56 3.22 0.65 6.48
C LEU A 56 4.65 0.62 7.03
N CYS A 57 5.20 -0.56 7.30
CA CYS A 57 6.58 -0.72 7.76
C CYS A 57 7.59 -0.10 6.78
N ILE A 58 7.43 -0.36 5.48
CA ILE A 58 8.27 0.24 4.44
C ILE A 58 8.14 1.76 4.45
N GLY A 59 6.90 2.29 4.49
CA GLY A 59 6.65 3.73 4.53
C GLY A 59 7.29 4.42 5.74
N VAL A 60 7.08 3.86 6.93
CA VAL A 60 7.67 4.38 8.18
C VAL A 60 9.19 4.32 8.15
N THR A 61 9.76 3.20 7.69
CA THR A 61 11.21 3.04 7.56
C THR A 61 11.79 4.07 6.60
N PHE A 62 11.13 4.29 5.47
CA PHE A 62 11.56 5.26 4.46
C PHE A 62 11.54 6.70 5.00
N VAL A 63 10.44 7.11 5.64
CA VAL A 63 10.32 8.44 6.26
C VAL A 63 11.34 8.62 7.38
N GLY A 64 11.51 7.62 8.25
CA GLY A 64 12.49 7.63 9.32
C GLY A 64 13.93 7.75 8.81
N ALA A 65 14.28 6.99 7.77
CA ALA A 65 15.59 7.06 7.13
C ALA A 65 15.85 8.44 6.51
N PHE A 66 14.84 9.02 5.85
CA PHE A 66 14.94 10.36 5.27
C PHE A 66 15.18 11.42 6.36
N ILE A 67 14.38 11.43 7.42
CA ILE A 67 14.53 12.35 8.54
C ILE A 67 15.92 12.19 9.19
N GLY A 68 16.34 10.96 9.47
CA GLY A 68 17.66 10.66 10.04
C GLY A 68 18.80 11.19 9.17
N SER A 69 18.72 11.00 7.85
CA SER A 69 19.69 11.52 6.88
C SER A 69 19.80 13.05 6.93
N VAL A 70 18.66 13.74 6.99
CA VAL A 70 18.59 15.21 7.10
C VAL A 70 19.20 15.71 8.41
N LEU A 71 18.90 15.08 9.55
CA LEU A 71 19.48 15.45 10.86
C LEU A 71 21.00 15.26 10.90
N ILE A 72 21.51 14.14 10.37
CA ILE A 72 22.96 13.89 10.32
C ILE A 72 23.66 14.98 9.49
N ARG A 73 23.07 15.37 8.35
CA ARG A 73 23.63 16.41 7.48
C ARG A 73 23.60 17.80 8.12
N SER A 74 22.53 18.16 8.82
CA SER A 74 22.43 19.46 9.49
C SER A 74 23.40 19.57 10.67
N SER A 75 23.56 18.51 11.47
CA SER A 75 24.51 18.46 12.60
C SER A 75 25.97 18.60 12.13
N LYS A 76 26.35 17.96 11.02
CA LYS A 76 27.69 18.11 10.42
C LYS A 76 27.97 19.52 9.92
N LYS A 77 26.96 20.30 9.54
CA LYS A 77 27.11 21.70 9.10
C LYS A 77 27.27 22.64 10.29
N GLY A 78 26.53 22.42 11.38
CA GLY A 78 26.65 23.20 12.62
C GLY A 78 27.97 23.01 13.37
N LYS A 79 28.61 21.83 13.24
CA LYS A 79 29.96 21.57 13.82
C LYS A 79 31.14 22.12 13.00
N LYS A 80 30.90 22.67 11.81
CA LYS A 80 31.93 23.26 10.94
C LYS A 80 31.97 24.80 11.00
N ALA A 81 31.17 25.41 11.87
CA ALA A 81 31.17 26.84 12.16
C ALA A 81 31.90 27.10 13.48
#